data_AF-A0AAD7HSE1-F1
#
_entry.id   AF-A0AAD7HSE1-F1
#
_cell.length_a   1.000
_cell.length_b   1.000
_cell.length_c   1.000
_cell.angle_alpha   90.00
_cell.angle_beta   90.00
_cell.angle_gamma   90.00
#
_symmetry.space_group_name_H-M   'P 1'
#
loop_
_entity.id
_entity.type
_entity.pdbx_description
1 polymer ?
#
loop_
_entity_poly.entity_id
_entity_poly.type
_entity_poly.pdbx_seq_one_letter_code
_entity_poly.pdbx_strand_id
1 'polypeptide(L)'
;MSYKITLRIYQTNPNAYFCIVEKTVWNHGANHDNGGTWSDSDGEQVLTIGSSGTSGILRFLSDTGEYFLIAVGVHNCKRWCDIVSNITPDMTGAKVHPEYYTI
;
A
#
# COMPACT_ATOMS: atom_id res chain seq x y z
N MET A 1 -17.77 -1.11 -9.86
CA MET A 1 -17.66 -2.30 -8.98
C MET A 1 -16.46 -2.07 -8.09
N SER A 2 -16.67 -2.05 -6.77
CA SER A 2 -15.60 -1.88 -5.81
C SER A 2 -14.83 -3.18 -5.58
N TYR A 3 -13.57 -3.06 -5.18
CA TYR A 3 -12.72 -4.18 -4.78
C TYR A 3 -12.23 -3.97 -3.35
N LYS A 4 -12.04 -5.08 -2.63
CA LYS A 4 -11.48 -5.10 -1.29
C LYS A 4 -10.25 -6.02 -1.26
N ILE A 5 -9.14 -5.53 -0.71
CA ILE A 5 -7.93 -6.30 -0.45
C ILE A 5 -7.67 -6.24 1.05
N THR A 6 -7.63 -7.40 1.69
CA THR A 6 -7.38 -7.54 3.13
C THR A 6 -5.97 -8.09 3.35
N LEU A 7 -5.18 -7.40 4.18
CA LEU A 7 -3.80 -7.76 4.50
C LEU A 7 -3.72 -8.16 5.98
N ARG A 8 -3.11 -9.32 6.23
CA ARG A 8 -2.68 -9.78 7.55
C ARG A 8 -1.16 -9.72 7.61
N ILE A 9 -0.63 -9.01 8.59
CA ILE A 9 0.81 -8.78 8.72
C ILE A 9 1.35 -9.76 9.76
N TYR A 10 2.26 -10.64 9.33
CA TYR A 10 2.93 -11.59 10.20
C TYR A 10 4.41 -11.21 10.32
N GLN A 11 4.85 -10.94 11.54
CA GLN A 11 6.26 -10.70 11.85
C GLN A 11 6.78 -11.92 12.61
N THR A 12 7.68 -12.67 11.98
CA THR A 12 8.06 -14.02 12.44
C THR A 12 9.44 -14.07 13.08
N ASN A 13 10.30 -13.10 12.79
CA ASN A 13 11.63 -12.99 13.38
C ASN A 13 11.67 -11.82 14.37
N PRO A 14 11.88 -12.07 15.67
CA PRO A 14 11.82 -11.02 16.71
C PRO A 14 13.05 -10.10 16.75
N ASN A 15 14.04 -10.26 15.87
CA ASN A 15 15.21 -9.39 15.81
C ASN A 15 14.90 -7.96 15.35
N ALA A 16 13.72 -7.73 14.79
CA ALA A 16 13.20 -6.42 14.43
C ALA A 16 11.68 -6.40 14.58
N TYR A 17 11.11 -5.23 14.81
CA TYR A 17 9.67 -5.00 14.84
C TYR A 17 9.30 -3.85 13.92
N PHE A 18 8.44 -4.12 12.94
CA PHE A 18 7.97 -3.18 11.94
C PHE A 18 6.61 -2.58 12.31
N CYS A 19 6.45 -1.27 12.10
CA CYS A 19 5.20 -0.55 12.22
C CYS A 19 4.87 0.18 10.91
N ILE A 20 3.58 0.37 10.64
CA ILE A 20 3.13 1.15 9.49
C ILE A 20 3.35 2.64 9.82
N VAL A 21 4.07 3.34 8.95
CA VAL A 21 4.39 4.78 9.09
C VAL A 21 3.75 5.65 8.00
N GLU A 22 3.17 5.04 6.97
CA GLU A 22 2.45 5.75 5.92
C GLU A 22 1.42 4.84 5.24
N LYS A 23 0.27 5.40 4.87
CA LYS A 23 -0.74 4.74 4.05
C LYS A 23 -1.16 5.68 2.93
N THR A 24 -1.10 5.22 1.69
CA THR A 24 -1.55 6.01 0.53
C THR A 24 -2.61 5.25 -0.25
N VAL A 25 -3.43 5.99 -0.97
CA VAL A 25 -4.36 5.46 -1.97
C VAL A 25 -4.19 6.29 -3.22
N TRP A 26 -4.03 5.62 -4.37
CA TRP A 26 -3.88 6.32 -5.63
C TRP A 26 -5.23 6.86 -6.07
N ASN A 27 -5.24 8.12 -6.51
CA ASN A 27 -6.35 8.70 -7.21
C ASN A 27 -5.90 9.04 -8.64
N HIS A 28 -6.27 8.19 -9.60
CA HIS A 28 -6.04 8.54 -10.99
C HIS A 28 -6.76 9.86 -11.28
N GLY A 29 -6.02 10.88 -11.72
CA GLY A 29 -6.60 12.17 -12.11
C GLY A 29 -7.66 11.97 -13.19
N ALA A 30 -8.93 12.28 -12.84
CA ALA A 30 -9.99 12.84 -13.69
C ALA A 30 -11.36 12.76 -12.98
N ASN A 31 -11.63 11.70 -12.22
CA ASN A 31 -12.92 11.52 -11.54
C ASN A 31 -12.71 11.14 -10.08
N HIS A 32 -13.33 11.89 -9.17
CA HIS A 32 -13.23 11.72 -7.71
C HIS A 32 -13.69 10.32 -7.19
N ASP A 33 -14.27 9.48 -8.05
CA ASP A 33 -14.89 8.21 -7.69
C ASP A 33 -13.98 6.97 -7.79
N ASN A 34 -12.73 7.13 -8.25
CA ASN A 34 -11.76 6.02 -8.45
C ASN A 34 -10.68 5.91 -7.35
N GLY A 35 -10.86 6.60 -6.23
CA GLY A 35 -9.99 6.47 -5.07
C GLY A 35 -10.28 5.21 -4.25
N GLY A 36 -10.03 5.32 -2.96
CA GLY A 36 -10.27 4.26 -2.01
C GLY A 36 -9.88 4.68 -0.61
N THR A 37 -10.04 3.77 0.34
CA THR A 37 -9.74 4.01 1.74
C THR A 37 -9.01 2.82 2.34
N TRP A 38 -8.10 3.12 3.26
CA TRP A 38 -7.57 2.14 4.20
C TRP A 38 -8.41 2.16 5.47
N SER A 39 -8.78 0.99 5.96
CA SER A 39 -9.31 0.80 7.31
C SER A 39 -8.54 -0.27 8.07
N ASP A 40 -8.63 -0.22 9.39
CA ASP A 40 -8.13 -1.25 10.30
C ASP A 40 -9.32 -2.01 10.88
N SER A 41 -9.25 -3.34 10.89
CA SER A 41 -10.28 -4.20 11.50
C SER A 41 -9.61 -5.45 12.06
N ASP A 42 -9.71 -5.68 13.36
CA ASP A 42 -9.15 -6.86 14.03
C ASP A 42 -7.64 -7.09 13.76
N GLY A 43 -6.88 -6.00 13.62
CA GLY A 43 -5.44 -6.04 13.28
C GLY A 43 -5.14 -6.30 11.80
N GLU A 44 -6.15 -6.39 10.94
CA GLU A 44 -6.01 -6.44 9.49
C GLU A 44 -6.00 -5.04 8.88
N GLN A 45 -5.22 -4.86 7.81
CA GLN A 45 -5.28 -3.65 6.98
C GLN A 45 -6.17 -3.92 5.77
N VAL A 46 -7.22 -3.13 5.60
CA VAL A 46 -8.20 -3.33 4.54
C VAL A 46 -8.15 -2.15 3.57
N LEU A 47 -7.78 -2.42 2.32
CA LEU A 47 -7.90 -1.47 1.23
C LEU A 47 -9.23 -1.69 0.51
N THR A 48 -10.09 -0.68 0.49
CA THR A 48 -11.31 -0.66 -0.32
C THR A 48 -11.14 0.36 -1.44
N ILE A 49 -11.23 -0.07 -2.70
CA ILE A 49 -11.09 0.79 -3.88
C ILE A 49 -12.37 0.82 -4.70
N GLY A 50 -12.69 1.98 -5.30
CA GLY A 50 -13.93 2.20 -6.03
C GLY A 50 -14.05 1.41 -7.34
N SER A 51 -12.92 1.15 -8.01
CA SER A 51 -12.85 0.48 -9.30
C SER A 51 -11.47 -0.15 -9.55
N SER A 52 -11.35 -0.94 -10.64
CA SER A 52 -10.05 -1.43 -11.13
C SER A 52 -9.25 -0.27 -11.73
N GLY A 53 -7.92 -0.31 -11.61
CA GLY A 53 -7.02 0.74 -12.11
C GLY A 53 -6.43 1.63 -11.01
N THR A 54 -6.56 1.24 -9.75
CA THR A 54 -5.97 1.95 -8.59
C THR A 54 -5.34 0.96 -7.60
N SER A 55 -4.64 1.49 -6.61
CA SER A 55 -3.89 0.74 -5.59
C SER A 55 -3.71 1.56 -4.31
N GLY A 56 -3.26 0.89 -3.26
CA GLY A 56 -2.81 1.51 -2.02
C GLY A 56 -1.40 1.04 -1.67
N ILE A 57 -0.67 1.87 -0.92
CA ILE A 57 0.64 1.51 -0.35
C ILE A 57 0.55 1.57 1.17
N LEU A 58 1.19 0.59 1.82
CA LEU A 58 1.59 0.65 3.22
C LEU A 58 3.11 0.75 3.29
N ARG A 59 3.65 1.80 3.92
CA ARG A 59 5.08 1.93 4.19
C ARG A 59 5.36 1.52 5.63
N PHE A 60 6.40 0.74 5.84
CA PHE A 60 6.82 0.22 7.12
C PHE A 60 8.17 0.78 7.53
N LEU A 61 8.37 0.90 8.84
CA LEU A 61 9.63 1.22 9.50
C LEU A 61 9.87 0.20 10.60
N SER A 62 11.06 -0.40 10.66
CA SER A 62 11.47 -1.16 11.84
C SER A 62 12.02 -0.27 12.95
N ASP A 63 11.98 -0.78 14.18
CA ASP A 63 12.74 -0.28 15.31
C ASP A 63 14.28 -0.27 15.09
N THR A 64 14.78 -0.99 14.08
CA THR A 64 16.20 -0.96 13.66
C THR A 64 16.52 0.10 12.59
N GLY A 65 15.51 0.80 12.07
CA GLY A 65 15.66 1.87 11.07
C GLY A 65 15.51 1.44 9.60
N GLU A 66 15.18 0.17 9.35
CA GLU A 66 14.88 -0.32 7.99
C GLU A 66 13.51 0.16 7.51
N TYR A 67 13.44 0.62 6.26
CA TYR A 67 12.21 0.95 5.57
C TYR A 67 11.94 0.00 4.39
N PHE A 68 10.66 -0.31 4.20
CA PHE A 68 10.15 -0.92 2.98
C PHE A 68 8.69 -0.50 2.74
N LEU A 69 8.14 -0.78 1.57
CA LEU A 69 6.74 -0.58 1.27
C LEU A 69 6.11 -1.78 0.59
N ILE A 70 4.80 -1.94 0.76
CA ILE A 70 3.97 -2.91 0.06
C ILE A 70 2.95 -2.14 -0.76
N ALA A 71 2.90 -2.40 -2.06
CA ALA A 71 1.85 -1.93 -2.95
C ALA A 71 0.85 -3.06 -3.22
N VAL A 72 -0.44 -2.77 -3.17
CA VAL A 72 -1.52 -3.70 -3.53
C VAL A 72 -2.59 -2.98 -4.33
N GLY A 73 -3.08 -3.60 -5.40
CA GLY A 73 -4.10 -2.99 -6.23
C GLY A 73 -4.81 -3.95 -7.15
N VAL A 74 -5.61 -3.38 -8.04
CA VAL A 74 -6.33 -4.13 -9.08
C VAL A 74 -6.06 -3.47 -10.43
N HIS A 75 -5.64 -4.26 -11.41
CA HIS A 75 -5.40 -3.85 -12.78
C HIS A 75 -6.07 -4.86 -13.73
N ASN A 76 -6.86 -4.38 -14.69
CA ASN A 76 -7.68 -5.22 -15.59
C ASN A 76 -8.49 -6.30 -14.84
N CYS A 77 -9.16 -5.89 -13.76
CA CYS A 77 -9.98 -6.76 -12.90
C CYS A 77 -9.20 -7.92 -12.24
N LYS A 78 -7.87 -7.83 -12.17
CA LYS A 78 -7.00 -8.79 -11.49
C LYS A 78 -6.17 -8.10 -10.42
N ARG A 79 -6.05 -8.75 -9.27
CA ARG A 79 -5.14 -8.33 -8.19
C ARG A 79 -3.69 -8.24 -8.68
N TRP A 80 -2.94 -7.28 -8.14
CA TRP A 80 -1.49 -7.20 -8.24
C TRP A 80 -0.90 -6.74 -6.90
N CYS A 81 0.36 -7.06 -6.67
CA CYS A 81 1.12 -6.58 -5.52
C CYS A 81 2.60 -6.43 -5.88
N ASP A 82 3.29 -5.61 -5.10
CA ASP A 82 4.74 -5.45 -5.17
C ASP A 82 5.31 -5.08 -3.78
N ILE A 83 6.60 -5.32 -3.58
CA ILE A 83 7.35 -4.94 -2.37
C ILE A 83 8.62 -4.22 -2.80
N VAL A 84 8.81 -2.99 -2.32
CA VAL A 84 10.05 -2.24 -2.52
C VAL A 84 10.80 -2.17 -1.20
N SER A 85 11.92 -2.90 -1.13
CA SER A 85 12.81 -2.98 0.03
C SER A 85 13.96 -1.98 -0.06
N ASN A 86 14.69 -1.78 1.05
CA ASN A 86 15.92 -0.99 1.11
C ASN A 86 15.72 0.45 0.58
N ILE A 87 14.58 1.05 0.92
CA ILE A 87 14.26 2.42 0.54
C ILE A 87 14.82 3.39 1.58
N THR A 88 15.19 4.58 1.13
CA THR A 88 15.65 5.65 2.03
C THR A 88 14.45 6.33 2.72
N PRO A 89 14.65 7.04 3.84
CA PRO A 89 13.56 7.72 4.55
C PRO A 89 12.78 8.72 3.69
N ASP A 90 13.42 9.28 2.66
CA ASP A 90 12.82 10.24 1.75
C ASP A 90 12.06 9.59 0.58
N MET A 91 12.18 8.29 0.35
CA MET A 91 11.36 7.52 -0.61
C MET A 91 10.02 7.16 0.03
N THR A 92 9.17 8.16 0.23
CA THR A 92 7.84 7.99 0.84
C THR A 92 6.88 7.23 -0.08
N GLY A 93 5.81 6.68 0.50
CA GLY A 93 4.72 6.07 -0.27
C GLY A 93 4.20 7.05 -1.32
N ALA A 94 3.98 8.32 -0.96
CA ALA A 94 3.53 9.35 -1.89
C ALA A 94 4.46 9.61 -3.09
N LYS A 95 5.78 9.41 -2.93
CA LYS A 95 6.74 9.56 -4.04
C LYS A 95 6.83 8.33 -4.94
N VAL A 96 6.77 7.13 -4.34
CA VAL A 96 6.87 5.86 -5.09
C VAL A 96 5.55 5.48 -5.75
N HIS A 97 4.40 5.84 -5.16
CA HIS A 97 3.06 5.46 -5.68
C HIS A 97 2.82 5.84 -7.15
N PRO A 98 3.15 7.07 -7.61
CA PRO A 98 3.01 7.45 -9.01
C PRO A 98 3.80 6.56 -9.99
N GLU A 99 4.92 5.96 -9.56
CA GLU A 99 5.81 5.19 -10.44
C GLU A 99 5.13 3.94 -11.02
N TYR A 100 4.10 3.40 -10.35
CA TYR A 100 3.29 2.29 -10.86
C TYR A 100 2.32 2.70 -11.97
N TYR A 101 2.19 4.00 -12.25
CA TYR A 101 1.21 4.56 -13.19
C TYR A 101 1.84 5.44 -14.27
N THR A 102 3.10 5.82 -14.12
CA THR A 102 3.87 6.50 -15.16
C THR A 102 4.43 5.46 -16.14
N ILE A 103 3.87 5.43 -17.35
CA ILE A 103 4.46 4.77 -18.53
C ILE A 103 4.84 5.88 -19.52
#